data_AF-A0A433Y658-F1
#
_entry.id   AF-A0A433Y658-F1
#
_cell.length_a   1.000
_cell.length_b   1.000
_cell.length_c   1.000
_cell.angle_alpha   90.00
_cell.angle_beta   90.00
_cell.angle_gamma   90.00
#
_symmetry.space_group_name_H-M   'P 1'
#
loop_
_entity.id
_entity.type
_entity.pdbx_description
1 polymer ?
#
loop_
_entity_poly.entity_id
_entity_poly.type
_entity_poly.pdbx_seq_one_letter_code
_entity_poly.pdbx_strand_id
1 'polypeptide(L)'
;MALWEQLLLFGIPGLLLFCGFHYWTPKLTNKGVPLIFSFWFFLWMPVIILLPLSILLYWLGGGSMIFADFKERFHLVAFSHTDWLWVVGAVIFTIIADQLLEPVGKYFARLRFFSPPSYLPAPFNPLKKFAIPPSKFFGVTLKGNW
;
A
#
# COMPACT_ATOMS: atom_id res chain seq x y z
N MET A 1 7.86 -5.98 21.30
CA MET A 1 8.80 -5.63 20.21
C MET A 1 9.65 -4.47 20.66
N ALA A 2 10.94 -4.57 20.45
CA ALA A 2 11.85 -3.48 20.76
C ALA A 2 11.70 -2.34 19.72
N LEU A 3 12.03 -1.11 20.11
CA LEU A 3 11.83 0.08 19.26
C LEU A 3 12.61 0.01 17.94
N TRP A 4 13.78 -0.66 17.94
CA TRP A 4 14.57 -0.88 16.73
C TRP A 4 13.88 -1.80 15.72
N GLU A 5 13.13 -2.82 16.18
CA GLU A 5 12.37 -3.74 15.33
C GLU A 5 11.25 -2.99 14.62
N GLN A 6 10.55 -2.09 15.34
CA GLN A 6 9.51 -1.25 14.77
C GLN A 6 10.09 -0.29 13.71
N LEU A 7 11.28 0.27 13.96
CA LEU A 7 11.94 1.18 13.04
C LEU A 7 12.38 0.46 11.76
N LEU A 8 12.80 -0.80 11.85
CA LEU A 8 13.07 -1.61 10.67
C LEU A 8 11.80 -1.99 9.93
N LEU A 9 10.76 -2.46 10.63
CA LEU A 9 9.53 -2.97 10.03
C LEU A 9 8.64 -1.89 9.43
N PHE A 10 8.59 -0.69 10.02
CA PHE A 10 7.74 0.40 9.53
C PHE A 10 8.55 1.54 8.92
N GLY A 11 9.73 1.83 9.47
CA GLY A 11 10.58 2.91 8.98
C GLY A 11 11.18 2.61 7.61
N ILE A 12 11.71 1.41 7.39
CA ILE A 12 12.30 1.06 6.07
C ILE A 12 11.23 1.05 4.98
N PRO A 13 10.09 0.33 5.10
CA PRO A 13 9.06 0.37 4.06
C PRO A 13 8.47 1.76 3.88
N GLY A 14 8.26 2.51 4.98
CA GLY A 14 7.78 3.89 4.92
C GLY A 14 8.73 4.81 4.15
N LEU A 15 10.03 4.70 4.38
CA LEU A 15 11.04 5.48 3.66
C LEU A 15 11.15 5.06 2.18
N LEU A 16 11.04 3.76 1.88
CA LEU A 16 10.99 3.27 0.49
C LEU A 16 9.77 3.82 -0.25
N LEU A 17 8.59 3.81 0.37
CA LEU A 17 7.38 4.39 -0.21
C LEU A 17 7.52 5.91 -0.39
N PHE A 18 8.04 6.60 0.63
CA PHE A 18 8.28 8.04 0.56
C PHE A 18 9.21 8.40 -0.60
N CYS A 19 10.34 7.72 -0.73
CA CYS A 19 11.30 7.88 -1.82
C CYS A 19 10.68 7.52 -3.18
N GLY A 20 9.92 6.42 -3.21
CA GLY A 20 9.19 5.94 -4.36
C GLY A 20 8.24 6.98 -4.93
N PHE A 21 7.44 7.63 -4.09
CA PHE A 21 6.48 8.64 -4.54
C PHE A 21 7.10 10.02 -4.75
N HIS A 22 8.03 10.47 -3.91
CA HIS A 22 8.55 11.84 -4.05
C HIS A 22 9.64 11.96 -5.12
N TYR A 23 10.43 10.91 -5.35
CA TYR A 23 11.62 10.99 -6.21
C TYR A 23 11.56 10.04 -7.39
N TRP A 24 11.29 8.75 -7.16
CA TRP A 24 11.45 7.75 -8.22
C TRP A 24 10.29 7.72 -9.22
N THR A 25 9.04 7.86 -8.76
CA THR A 25 7.87 7.92 -9.63
C THR A 25 7.96 9.09 -10.61
N PRO A 26 8.20 10.35 -10.17
CA PRO A 26 8.43 11.46 -11.11
C PRO A 26 9.57 11.21 -12.09
N LYS A 27 10.68 10.63 -11.62
CA LYS A 27 11.85 10.36 -12.45
C LYS A 27 11.56 9.36 -13.56
N LEU A 28 10.74 8.33 -13.31
CA LEU A 28 10.30 7.38 -14.34
C LEU A 28 9.28 8.01 -15.29
N THR A 29 8.33 8.77 -14.76
CA THR A 29 7.31 9.45 -15.58
C THR A 29 7.93 10.50 -16.50
N ASN A 30 8.93 11.25 -16.04
CA ASN A 30 9.69 12.19 -16.87
C ASN A 30 10.51 11.49 -17.99
N LYS A 31 10.78 10.20 -17.85
CA LYS A 31 11.43 9.35 -18.88
C LYS A 31 10.41 8.69 -19.83
N GLY A 32 9.13 9.05 -19.74
CA GLY A 32 8.07 8.52 -20.60
C GLY A 32 7.40 7.24 -20.11
N VAL A 33 7.74 6.73 -18.91
CA VAL A 33 7.03 5.58 -18.33
C VAL A 33 5.65 6.04 -17.85
N PRO A 34 4.56 5.36 -18.23
CA PRO A 34 3.22 5.74 -17.78
C PRO A 34 3.12 5.81 -16.25
N LEU A 35 2.36 6.79 -15.76
CA LEU A 35 2.20 7.04 -14.33
C LEU A 35 1.63 5.82 -13.61
N ILE A 36 0.69 5.11 -14.25
CA ILE A 36 0.08 3.90 -13.70
C ILE A 36 1.15 2.85 -13.34
N PHE A 37 2.06 2.52 -14.26
CA PHE A 37 3.10 1.54 -14.00
C PHE A 37 4.11 2.03 -12.95
N SER A 38 4.55 3.29 -13.07
CA SER A 38 5.55 3.86 -12.16
C SER A 38 5.05 3.90 -10.72
N PHE A 39 3.82 4.37 -10.52
CA PHE A 39 3.20 4.48 -9.20
C PHE A 39 2.95 3.11 -8.57
N TRP A 40 2.33 2.19 -9.31
CA TRP A 40 2.02 0.85 -8.80
C TRP A 40 3.28 0.05 -8.47
N PHE A 41 4.33 0.18 -9.29
CA PHE A 41 5.60 -0.48 -9.02
C PHE A 41 6.18 -0.05 -7.66
N PHE A 42 6.27 1.25 -7.40
CA PHE A 42 6.83 1.73 -6.13
C PHE A 42 5.91 1.52 -4.93
N LEU A 43 4.59 1.48 -5.13
CA LEU A 43 3.63 1.13 -4.08
C LEU A 43 3.76 -0.35 -3.66
N TRP A 44 3.86 -1.27 -4.63
CA TRP A 44 3.86 -2.71 -4.35
C TRP A 44 5.24 -3.31 -4.11
N MET A 45 6.31 -2.71 -4.62
CA MET A 45 7.67 -3.25 -4.51
C MET A 45 8.05 -3.62 -3.06
N PRO A 46 7.81 -2.77 -2.04
CA PRO A 46 8.10 -3.16 -0.65
C PRO A 46 7.32 -4.41 -0.23
N VAL A 47 6.04 -4.51 -0.57
CA VAL A 47 5.17 -5.65 -0.22
C VAL A 47 5.63 -6.93 -0.91
N ILE A 48 5.96 -6.84 -2.21
CA ILE A 48 6.43 -7.97 -3.01
C ILE A 48 7.75 -8.52 -2.46
N ILE A 49 8.63 -7.66 -1.92
CA ILE A 49 9.90 -8.07 -1.32
C ILE A 49 9.70 -8.70 0.07
N LEU A 50 8.69 -8.27 0.84
CA LEU A 50 8.43 -8.82 2.17
C LEU A 50 8.07 -10.32 2.13
N LEU A 51 7.38 -10.78 1.08
CA LEU A 51 7.03 -12.20 0.95
C LEU A 51 8.26 -13.13 0.84
N PRO A 52 9.17 -12.99 -0.14
CA PRO A 52 10.37 -13.82 -0.21
C PRO A 52 11.28 -13.62 1.01
N LEU A 53 11.33 -12.40 1.57
CA LEU A 53 12.08 -12.15 2.80
C LEU A 53 11.51 -12.95 3.97
N SER A 54 10.19 -13.03 4.12
CA SER A 54 9.54 -13.80 5.19
C SER A 54 9.84 -15.31 5.06
N ILE A 55 9.88 -15.83 3.83
CA ILE A 55 10.21 -17.22 3.55
C ILE A 55 11.69 -17.49 3.85
N LEU A 56 12.58 -16.59 3.43
CA LEU A 56 14.02 -16.70 3.68
C LEU A 56 14.33 -16.71 5.19
N LEU A 57 13.73 -15.79 5.95
CA LEU A 57 13.92 -15.71 7.39
C LEU A 57 13.37 -16.94 8.12
N TYR A 58 12.24 -17.48 7.67
CA TYR A 58 11.69 -18.72 8.20
C TYR A 58 12.65 -19.90 7.98
N TRP A 59 13.24 -19.99 6.79
CA TRP A 59 14.22 -21.04 6.48
C TRP A 59 15.50 -20.90 7.29
N LEU A 60 16.05 -19.69 7.42
CA LEU A 60 17.23 -19.41 8.24
C LEU A 60 17.01 -19.72 9.74
N GLY A 61 15.77 -19.60 10.21
CA GLY A 61 15.38 -19.95 11.58
C GLY A 61 15.23 -21.45 11.84
N GLY A 62 15.55 -22.32 10.87
CA GLY A 62 15.40 -23.77 10.98
C GLY A 62 14.02 -24.29 10.56
N GLY A 63 13.19 -23.45 9.91
CA GLY A 63 11.91 -23.86 9.37
C GLY A 63 12.07 -24.87 8.22
N SER A 64 11.17 -25.84 8.15
CA SER A 64 11.17 -26.83 7.06
C SER A 64 10.55 -26.23 5.78
N MET A 65 11.08 -26.56 4.60
CA MET A 65 10.47 -26.18 3.31
C MET A 65 9.32 -27.12 2.90
N ILE A 66 8.71 -27.84 3.84
CA ILE A 66 7.59 -28.74 3.55
C ILE A 66 6.34 -27.89 3.31
N PHE A 67 5.57 -28.24 2.29
CA PHE A 67 4.37 -27.50 1.89
C PHE A 67 3.27 -27.48 2.98
N ALA A 68 3.22 -28.49 3.85
CA ALA A 68 2.33 -28.53 5.01
C ALA A 68 2.64 -27.39 5.99
N ASP A 69 3.91 -27.26 6.39
CA ASP A 69 4.37 -26.20 7.28
C ASP A 69 4.22 -24.82 6.65
N PHE A 70 4.36 -24.71 5.32
CA PHE A 70 4.08 -23.48 4.58
C PHE A 70 2.60 -23.10 4.67
N LYS A 71 1.68 -24.04 4.44
CA LYS A 71 0.23 -23.80 4.57
C LYS A 71 -0.16 -23.37 5.98
N GLU A 72 0.41 -24.03 6.98
CA GLU A 72 0.17 -23.70 8.38
C GLU A 72 0.74 -22.30 8.69
N ARG A 73 2.00 -22.02 8.32
CA ARG A 73 2.64 -20.73 8.60
C ARG A 73 1.95 -19.53 7.96
N PHE A 74 1.47 -19.68 6.73
CA PHE A 74 0.77 -18.61 6.00
C PHE A 74 -0.75 -18.62 6.23
N HIS A 75 -1.25 -19.47 7.14
CA HIS A 75 -2.68 -19.65 7.42
C HIS A 75 -3.52 -19.79 6.14
N LEU A 76 -3.04 -20.60 5.18
CA LEU A 76 -3.76 -20.89 3.93
C LEU A 76 -4.82 -21.98 4.17
N VAL A 77 -5.63 -21.78 5.20
CA VAL A 77 -6.73 -22.66 5.61
C VAL A 77 -8.05 -22.08 5.12
N ALA A 78 -9.03 -22.96 4.88
CA ALA A 78 -10.36 -22.53 4.47
C ALA A 78 -11.04 -21.77 5.62
N PHE A 79 -11.63 -20.62 5.29
CA PHE A 79 -12.41 -19.83 6.25
C PHE A 79 -13.70 -20.55 6.61
N SER A 80 -14.03 -20.59 7.90
CA SER A 80 -15.33 -21.03 8.39
C SER A 80 -16.40 -19.94 8.20
N HIS A 81 -17.68 -20.30 8.30
CA HIS A 81 -18.78 -19.33 8.21
C HIS A 81 -18.71 -18.24 9.29
N THR A 82 -18.19 -18.56 10.47
CA THR A 82 -18.04 -17.60 11.58
C THR A 82 -16.88 -16.63 11.31
N ASP A 83 -15.83 -17.07 10.63
CA ASP A 83 -14.70 -16.21 10.26
C ASP A 83 -15.11 -15.13 9.26
N TRP A 84 -16.10 -15.42 8.40
CA TRP A 84 -16.66 -14.42 7.50
C TRP A 84 -17.30 -13.23 8.22
N LEU A 85 -17.90 -13.44 9.40
CA LEU A 85 -18.41 -12.34 10.21
C LEU A 85 -17.28 -11.43 10.70
N TRP A 86 -16.15 -12.01 11.09
CA TRP A 86 -14.95 -11.26 11.46
C TRP A 86 -14.37 -10.50 10.27
N VAL A 87 -14.31 -11.12 9.09
CA VAL A 87 -13.86 -10.45 7.86
C VAL A 87 -14.75 -9.26 7.53
N VAL A 88 -16.07 -9.45 7.51
CA VAL A 88 -17.03 -8.36 7.23
C VAL A 88 -16.92 -7.26 8.29
N GLY A 89 -16.84 -7.63 9.56
CA GLY A 89 -16.64 -6.67 10.66
C GLY A 89 -15.36 -5.87 10.50
N ALA A 90 -14.24 -6.53 10.16
CA ALA A 90 -12.96 -5.87 9.91
C ALA A 90 -13.01 -4.93 8.70
N VAL A 91 -13.70 -5.32 7.61
CA VAL A 91 -13.89 -4.46 6.43
C VAL A 91 -14.68 -3.20 6.81
N ILE A 92 -15.82 -3.35 7.48
CA ILE A 92 -16.65 -2.22 7.92
C ILE A 92 -15.85 -1.31 8.86
N PHE A 93 -15.17 -1.88 9.84
CA PHE A 93 -14.34 -1.14 10.78
C PHE A 93 -13.22 -0.37 10.07
N THR A 94 -12.56 -0.99 9.09
CA THR A 94 -11.48 -0.35 8.31
C THR A 94 -12.03 0.85 7.52
N ILE A 95 -13.20 0.71 6.88
CA ILE A 95 -13.85 1.81 6.16
C ILE A 95 -14.18 2.96 7.12
N ILE A 96 -14.76 2.67 8.28
CA ILE A 96 -15.11 3.69 9.28
C ILE A 96 -13.84 4.39 9.80
N ALA A 97 -12.81 3.62 10.16
CA ALA A 97 -11.56 4.15 10.67
C ALA A 97 -10.86 5.05 9.63
N ASP A 98 -10.87 4.65 8.36
CA ASP A 98 -10.32 5.45 7.25
C ASP A 98 -11.03 6.81 7.14
N GLN A 99 -12.37 6.82 7.19
CA GLN A 99 -13.15 8.07 7.16
C GLN A 99 -12.90 8.95 8.39
N LEU A 100 -12.79 8.35 9.59
CA LEU A 100 -12.48 9.09 10.81
C LEU A 100 -11.07 9.67 10.83
N LEU A 101 -10.12 9.04 10.15
CA LEU A 101 -8.73 9.49 10.03
C LEU A 101 -8.51 10.51 8.91
N GLU A 102 -9.49 10.73 8.02
CA GLU A 102 -9.39 11.68 6.91
C GLU A 102 -8.95 13.11 7.36
N PRO A 103 -9.48 13.69 8.47
CA PRO A 103 -9.05 15.01 8.93
C PRO A 103 -7.58 15.04 9.34
N VAL A 104 -7.09 13.96 9.95
CA VAL A 104 -5.69 13.80 10.36
C VAL A 104 -4.81 13.75 9.10
N GLY A 105 -5.21 12.98 8.09
CA GLY A 105 -4.53 12.94 6.80
C GLY A 105 -4.47 14.32 6.12
N LYS A 106 -5.57 15.07 6.12
CA LYS A 106 -5.62 16.45 5.59
C LYS A 106 -4.72 17.41 6.37
N TYR A 107 -4.63 17.25 7.69
CA TYR A 107 -3.73 18.06 8.52
C TYR A 107 -2.27 17.83 8.15
N PHE A 108 -1.81 16.57 8.10
CA PHE A 108 -0.44 16.25 7.73
C PHE A 108 -0.13 16.63 6.28
N ALA A 109 -1.06 16.45 5.35
CA ALA A 109 -0.87 16.81 3.94
C ALA A 109 -0.63 18.32 3.71
N ARG A 110 -0.95 19.19 4.68
CA ARG A 110 -0.64 20.63 4.61
C ARG A 110 0.79 20.95 5.06
N LEU A 111 1.46 20.04 5.78
CA LEU A 111 2.85 20.21 6.17
C LEU A 111 3.75 19.94 4.96
N ARG A 112 4.68 20.86 4.67
CA ARG A 112 5.55 20.82 3.46
C ARG A 112 6.28 19.50 3.26
N PHE A 113 6.66 18.80 4.33
CA PHE A 113 7.38 17.54 4.25
C PHE A 113 6.47 16.34 3.96
N PHE A 114 5.21 16.38 4.41
CA PHE A 114 4.23 15.31 4.24
C PHE A 114 3.21 15.61 3.13
N SER A 115 3.37 16.73 2.43
CA SER A 115 2.46 17.13 1.37
C SER A 115 2.56 16.14 0.21
N PRO A 116 1.43 15.57 -0.26
CA PRO A 116 1.44 14.61 -1.35
C PRO A 116 1.98 15.27 -2.63
N PRO A 117 2.78 14.56 -3.44
CA PRO A 117 3.21 15.06 -4.74
C PRO A 117 2.05 15.52 -5.63
N SER A 118 2.24 16.60 -6.36
CA SER A 118 1.19 17.25 -7.15
C SER A 118 0.60 16.37 -8.26
N TYR A 119 1.39 15.43 -8.79
CA TYR A 119 0.98 14.50 -9.84
C TYR A 119 0.01 13.41 -9.33
N LEU A 120 -0.10 13.18 -8.02
CA LEU A 120 -0.96 12.13 -7.48
C LEU A 120 -2.44 12.40 -7.80
N PRO A 121 -3.20 11.37 -8.25
CA PRO A 121 -4.60 11.55 -8.58
C PRO A 121 -5.44 11.70 -7.31
N ALA A 122 -6.68 12.18 -7.47
CA ALA A 122 -7.56 12.52 -6.36
C ALA A 122 -7.77 11.40 -5.31
N PRO A 123 -7.86 10.10 -5.68
CA PRO A 123 -7.99 9.03 -4.67
C PRO A 123 -6.79 8.91 -3.72
N PHE A 124 -5.61 9.39 -4.12
CA PHE A 124 -4.36 9.29 -3.34
C PHE A 124 -3.88 10.64 -2.82
N ASN A 125 -4.67 11.70 -3.02
CA ASN A 125 -4.34 13.03 -2.57
C ASN A 125 -5.50 13.58 -1.73
N PRO A 126 -5.36 13.62 -0.39
CA PRO A 126 -6.44 14.05 0.51
C PRO A 126 -6.84 15.53 0.34
N LEU A 127 -6.03 16.32 -0.40
CA LEU A 127 -6.34 17.71 -0.72
C LEU A 127 -7.16 17.86 -2.01
N LYS A 128 -7.27 16.81 -2.83
CA LYS A 128 -8.04 16.83 -4.08
C LYS A 128 -9.40 16.18 -3.85
N LYS A 129 -10.46 16.86 -4.27
CA LYS A 129 -11.81 16.27 -4.24
C LYS A 129 -11.95 15.25 -5.38
N PHE A 130 -12.41 14.05 -5.05
CA PHE A 130 -12.79 13.05 -6.03
C PHE A 130 -14.21 13.36 -6.55
N ALA A 131 -14.35 13.56 -7.85
CA ALA A 131 -15.64 13.78 -8.50
C ALA A 131 -16.13 12.48 -9.13
N ILE A 132 -17.39 12.13 -8.90
CA ILE A 132 -18.05 10.96 -9.48
C ILE A 132 -19.07 11.46 -10.53
N PRO A 133 -19.04 10.96 -11.78
CA PRO A 133 -18.12 9.97 -12.33
C PRO A 133 -16.71 10.55 -12.63
N PRO A 134 -15.63 9.76 -12.46
CA PRO A 134 -14.29 10.22 -12.79
C PRO A 134 -14.15 10.47 -14.30
N SER A 135 -13.61 11.61 -14.69
CA SER A 135 -13.30 11.92 -16.10
C SER A 135 -11.90 11.49 -16.51
N LYS A 136 -10.97 11.45 -15.54
CA LYS A 136 -9.57 11.06 -15.70
C LYS A 136 -9.11 10.15 -14.55
N PHE A 137 -8.30 9.14 -14.85
CA PHE A 137 -7.68 8.25 -13.87
C PHE A 137 -6.21 8.03 -14.24
N PHE A 138 -5.28 8.31 -13.31
CA PHE A 138 -3.82 8.16 -13.53
C PHE A 138 -3.29 8.78 -14.85
N GLY A 139 -3.85 9.92 -15.26
CA GLY A 139 -3.45 10.63 -16.49
C GLY A 139 -4.17 10.16 -17.76
N VAL A 140 -5.00 9.13 -17.69
CA VAL A 140 -5.79 8.60 -18.81
C VAL A 140 -7.22 9.15 -18.75
N THR A 141 -7.77 9.62 -19.87
CA THR A 141 -9.18 10.01 -19.98
C THR A 141 -10.04 8.76 -20.08
N LEU A 142 -11.07 8.65 -19.22
CA LEU A 142 -11.92 7.45 -19.17
C LEU A 142 -12.97 7.40 -20.28
N LYS A 143 -13.39 8.56 -20.80
CA LYS A 143 -14.34 8.64 -21.91
C LYS A 143 -13.75 8.00 -23.18
N GLY A 144 -14.32 6.87 -23.61
CA GLY A 144 -13.89 6.12 -24.79
C GLY A 144 -12.79 5.07 -24.56
N ASN A 145 -12.31 4.92 -23.32
CA ASN A 145 -11.38 3.86 -22.90
C ASN A 145 -12.04 2.88 -21.90
N TRP A 146 -13.35 2.99 -21.73
CA TRP A 146 -14.19 2.13 -20.88
C TRP A 146 -15.36 1.62 -21.72
#